data_AF-A0A109JJL3-F1
#
_entry.id   AF-A0A109JJL3-F1
#
_cell.length_a   1.000
_cell.length_b   1.000
_cell.length_c   1.000
_cell.angle_alpha   90.00
_cell.angle_beta   90.00
_cell.angle_gamma   90.00
#
_symmetry.space_group_name_H-M   'P 1'
#
loop_
_entity.id
_entity.type
_entity.pdbx_description
1 polymer ?
#
loop_
_entity_poly.entity_id
_entity_poly.type
_entity_poly.pdbx_seq_one_letter_code
_entity_poly.pdbx_strand_id
1 'polypeptide(L)' 'MHGYTAYVLSYDDRIMRRVDLFCRDDDDAMEQARDLADVLAVELWDGARKIGKFEPAHLPNSPTIN' A
#
# COMPACT_ATOMS: atom_id res chain seq x y z
N MET A 1 -16.61 -6.34 8.91
CA MET A 1 -15.57 -6.55 7.89
C MET A 1 -15.88 -5.61 6.76
N HIS A 2 -15.04 -4.60 6.59
CA HIS A 2 -15.08 -3.65 5.49
C HIS A 2 -14.15 -4.15 4.38
N GLY A 3 -14.61 -4.03 3.13
CA GLY A 3 -13.86 -4.47 1.96
C GLY A 3 -12.99 -3.33 1.45
N TYR A 4 -11.69 -3.43 1.70
CA TYR A 4 -10.69 -2.51 1.19
C TYR A 4 -9.99 -3.11 -0.02
N THR A 5 -9.36 -2.25 -0.82
CA THR A 5 -8.60 -2.65 -1.98
C THR A 5 -7.23 -1.99 -1.92
N ALA A 6 -6.19 -2.81 -1.83
CA ALA A 6 -4.82 -2.38 -1.93
C ALA A 6 -4.31 -2.58 -3.36
N TYR A 7 -3.88 -1.50 -4.00
CA TYR A 7 -3.25 -1.52 -5.31
C TYR A 7 -1.75 -1.36 -5.15
N VAL A 8 -1.01 -2.41 -5.49
CA VAL A 8 0.45 -2.38 -5.52
C VAL A 8 0.90 -1.73 -6.82
N LEU A 9 1.66 -0.66 -6.70
CA LEU A 9 2.21 0.12 -7.80
C LEU A 9 3.64 -0.34 -8.12
N SER A 10 4.01 -0.28 -9.39
CA SER A 10 5.40 -0.35 -9.83
C SER A 10 6.17 0.92 -9.48
N TYR A 11 7.49 0.84 -9.64
CA TYR A 11 8.37 2.02 -9.71
C TYR A 11 7.96 3.05 -10.77
N ASP A 12 7.19 2.66 -11.79
CA ASP A 12 6.59 3.54 -12.82
C ASP A 12 5.18 4.04 -12.45
N ASP A 13 4.76 3.91 -11.19
CA ASP A 13 3.41 4.27 -10.69
C ASP A 13 2.25 3.53 -11.41
N ARG A 14 2.54 2.37 -12.02
CA ARG A 14 1.52 1.51 -12.65
C ARG A 14 0.99 0.46 -11.67
N ILE A 15 -0.32 0.23 -11.66
CA ILE A 15 -0.92 -0.85 -10.88
C ILE A 15 -0.43 -2.21 -11.41
N MET A 16 0.39 -2.89 -10.61
CA MET A 16 0.83 -4.26 -10.90
C MET A 16 -0.14 -5.30 -10.36
N ARG A 17 -0.66 -5.03 -9.16
CA ARG A 17 -1.47 -6.00 -8.43
C ARG A 17 -2.57 -5.30 -7.66
N ARG A 18 -3.74 -5.94 -7.65
CA ARG A 18 -4.85 -5.60 -6.75
C ARG A 18 -4.95 -6.69 -5.70
N VAL A 19 -5.07 -6.29 -4.44
CA VAL A 19 -5.29 -7.17 -3.29
C VAL A 19 -6.55 -6.69 -2.59
N ASP A 20 -7.56 -7.54 -2.55
CA ASP A 20 -8.78 -7.25 -1.79
C ASP A 20 -8.54 -7.63 -0.32
N LEU A 21 -8.67 -6.64 0.56
CA LEU A 21 -8.42 -6.74 1.99
C LEU A 21 -9.75 -6.71 2.73
N PHE A 22 -9.94 -7.62 3.69
CA PHE A 22 -11.12 -7.66 4.55
C PHE A 22 -10.72 -7.27 5.97
N CYS A 23 -10.69 -5.98 6.23
CA CYS A 23 -10.24 -5.40 7.50
C CYS A 23 -11.43 -4.97 8.35
N ARG A 24 -11.21 -4.77 9.65
CA ARG A 24 -12.29 -4.33 10.55
C ARG A 24 -12.58 -2.84 10.40
N ASP A 25 -11.51 -2.06 10.29
CA ASP A 25 -11.50 -0.59 10.31
C ASP A 25 -10.38 -0.07 9.40
N ASP A 26 -10.36 1.24 9.13
CA ASP A 26 -9.34 1.87 8.29
C ASP A 26 -7.92 1.62 8.84
N ASP A 27 -7.75 1.62 10.17
CA ASP A 27 -6.44 1.43 10.82
C ASP A 27 -5.82 0.06 10.51
N ASP A 28 -6.61 -1.01 10.62
CA ASP A 28 -6.20 -2.38 10.31
C ASP A 28 -5.86 -2.54 8.81
N ALA A 29 -6.61 -1.85 7.95
CA ALA A 29 -6.33 -1.81 6.52
C ALA A 29 -5.02 -1.05 6.21
N MET A 30 -4.74 0.02 6.94
CA MET A 30 -3.48 0.77 6.82
C MET A 30 -2.28 -0.06 7.28
N GLU A 31 -2.41 -0.84 8.35
CA GLU A 31 -1.34 -1.74 8.80
C GLU A 31 -1.02 -2.81 7.75
N GLN A 32 -2.04 -3.47 7.17
CA GLN A 32 -1.80 -4.43 6.08
C GLN A 32 -1.23 -3.76 4.82
N ALA A 33 -1.69 -2.56 4.48
CA ALA A 33 -1.16 -1.84 3.33
C ALA A 33 0.32 -1.46 3.52
N ARG A 34 0.75 -1.15 4.75
CA ARG A 34 2.17 -0.90 5.08
C ARG A 34 3.01 -2.16 4.94
N ASP A 35 2.52 -3.31 5.40
CA ASP A 35 3.23 -4.58 5.26
C ASP A 35 3.40 -4.97 3.78
N LEU A 36 2.38 -4.74 2.97
CA LEU A 36 2.45 -4.89 1.51
C LEU A 36 3.39 -3.91 0.83
N ALA A 37 3.61 -2.74 1.44
CA ALA A 37 4.46 -1.69 0.92
C ALA A 37 5.95 -1.92 1.22
N ASP A 38 6.40 -3.12 1.58
CA ASP A 38 7.82 -3.36 1.90
C ASP A 38 8.78 -3.00 0.74
N VAL A 39 8.44 -3.41 -0.48
CA VAL A 39 9.30 -3.26 -1.67
C VAL A 39 8.71 -2.29 -2.72
N LEU A 40 7.39 -2.13 -2.73
CA LEU A 40 6.67 -1.39 -3.76
C LEU A 40 5.63 -0.47 -3.12
N ALA A 41 5.33 0.66 -3.77
CA ALA A 41 4.31 1.56 -3.25
C ALA A 41 2.92 0.89 -3.31
N VAL A 42 2.08 1.15 -2.32
CA VAL A 42 0.74 0.58 -2.22
C VAL A 42 -0.27 1.70 -2.01
N GLU A 43 -1.31 1.75 -2.83
CA GLU A 43 -2.46 2.62 -2.60
C GLU A 43 -3.60 1.83 -1.96
N LEU A 44 -4.08 2.32 -0.82
CA LEU A 44 -5.22 1.74 -0.13
C LEU A 44 -6.49 2.52 -0.48
N TRP A 45 -7.52 1.79 -0.87
CA TRP A 45 -8.81 2.31 -1.28
C TRP A 45 -9.95 1.60 -0.55
N ASP A 46 -11.02 2.34 -0.29
CA ASP A 46 -12.31 1.88 0.22
C ASP A 46 -13.37 2.22 -0.83
N GLY A 47 -13.68 1.27 -1.71
CA GLY A 47 -14.53 1.50 -2.88
C GLY A 47 -13.98 2.60 -3.80
N ALA A 48 -14.60 3.78 -3.78
CA ALA A 48 -14.18 4.96 -4.55
C ALA A 48 -13.36 5.98 -3.75
N ARG A 49 -13.16 5.75 -2.45
CA ARG A 49 -12.42 6.65 -1.55
C ARG A 49 -10.98 6.15 -1.40
N LYS A 50 -10.00 6.96 -1.76
CA LYS A 50 -8.60 6.69 -1.44
C LYS A 50 -8.36 6.94 0.05
N ILE A 51 -7.96 5.89 0.78
CA ILE A 51 -7.59 5.97 2.20
C ILE A 51 -6.19 6.58 2.31
N GLY A 52 -5.23 6.11 1.51
CA GLY A 52 -3.85 6.59 1.55
C GLY A 52 -2.95 5.93 0.50
N LYS A 53 -1.75 6.48 0.31
CA LYS A 53 -0.65 5.86 -0.45
C LYS A 53 0.51 5.61 0.51
N PHE A 54 1.02 4.40 0.52
CA PHE A 54 2.13 3.92 1.33
C PHE A 54 3.33 3.76 0.41
N GLU A 55 4.39 4.50 0.66
CA GLU A 55 5.64 4.40 -0.09
C GLU A 55 6.51 3.28 0.48
N PRO A 56 7.35 2.64 -0.34
CA PRO A 56 8.19 1.59 0.15
C PRO A 56 9.25 2.10 1.10
N ALA A 57 9.47 1.36 2.19
CA ALA A 57 10.49 1.69 3.19
C ALA A 57 11.89 1.76 2.56
N HIS A 58 12.11 0.99 1.48
CA HIS A 58 13.37 0.96 0.75
C HIS A 58 13.28 1.71 -0.59
N LEU A 59 13.13 3.04 -0.54
CA LEU A 59 13.47 3.86 -1.71
C LEU A 59 14.95 3.62 -2.10
N PRO A 60 15.29 3.26 -3.35
CA PRO A 60 16.67 2.97 -3.79
C PRO A 60 17.61 4.20 -3.79
N ASN A 61 17.19 5.31 -3.20
CA ASN A 61 17.86 6.60 -3.22
C ASN A 61 18.11 7.18 -1.81
N SER A 62 17.93 6.39 -0.76
CA SER A 62 18.58 6.65 0.53
C SER A 62 19.95 5.96 0.54
N PRO A 63 21.08 6.69 0.55
CA PRO A 63 22.36 6.05 0.81
C PRO A 63 22.31 5.51 2.23
N THR A 64 22.22 4.19 2.37
CA THR A 64 22.52 3.51 3.64
C THR A 64 23.98 3.79 3.95
N ILE A 65 24.24 4.90 4.64
CA ILE A 65 25.49 5.17 5.34
C ILE A 65 25.40 4.44 6.68
N ASN A 66 26.42 3.61 6.90
CA ASN A 66 26.80 2.80 8.08
C ASN A 66 26.18 1.42 8.22
#